data_AF-A0A6L9KB06-F1
#
_entry.id   AF-A0A6L9KB06-F1
#
_cell.length_a   1.000
_cell.length_b   1.000
_cell.length_c   1.000
_cell.angle_alpha   90.00
_cell.angle_beta   90.00
_cell.angle_gamma   90.00
#
_symmetry.space_group_name_H-M   'P 1'
#
loop_
_entity.id
_entity.type
_entity.pdbx_description
1 polymer ?
#
loop_
_entity_poly.entity_id
_entity_poly.type
_entity_poly.pdbx_seq_one_letter_code
_entity_poly.pdbx_strand_id
1 'polypeptide(L)'
;TEALVKKVSDFYIETKSKKSRENMDVLERQTDSIRRELNGAITGVAVANDNTFNLNPALNVRRAPSARRQVDVQANTAILTELVKQTELAKVTLRKEMPLIQVIDAPILPLKKEKFGKAKGILMGGILAGFLMILVMVVRRILKELT
;
A
#
# COMPACT_ATOMS: atom_id res chain seq x y z
N THR A 1 14.21 17.15 -0.37
CA THR A 1 13.68 16.33 0.75
C THR A 1 12.54 15.43 0.31
N GLU A 2 11.65 15.88 -0.59
CA GLU A 2 10.55 15.07 -1.17
C GLU A 2 11.00 13.77 -1.85
N ALA A 3 12.10 13.79 -2.61
CA ALA A 3 12.63 12.58 -3.27
C ALA A 3 13.07 11.50 -2.26
N LEU A 4 13.54 11.91 -1.06
CA LEU A 4 13.94 10.98 -0.01
C LEU A 4 12.71 10.37 0.67
N VAL A 5 11.68 11.19 0.94
CA VAL A 5 10.39 10.75 1.52
C VAL A 5 9.66 9.80 0.58
N LYS A 6 9.65 10.08 -0.73
CA LYS A 6 9.08 9.19 -1.74
C LYS A 6 9.81 7.85 -1.77
N LYS A 7 11.15 7.86 -1.76
CA LYS A 7 11.95 6.63 -1.81
C LYS A 7 11.79 5.77 -0.55
N VAL A 8 11.67 6.39 0.62
CA VAL A 8 11.40 5.70 1.89
C VAL A 8 9.96 5.16 1.93
N SER A 9 8.97 5.91 1.41
CA SER A 9 7.60 5.40 1.26
C SER A 9 7.50 4.23 0.29
N ASP A 10 8.10 4.35 -0.90
CA ASP A 10 8.12 3.29 -1.91
C ASP A 10 8.79 2.02 -1.33
N PHE A 11 9.91 2.17 -0.61
CA PHE A 11 10.59 1.06 0.09
C PHE A 11 9.74 0.45 1.22
N TYR A 12 9.02 1.28 1.98
CA TYR A 12 8.15 0.80 3.06
C TYR A 12 6.96 0.02 2.51
N ILE A 13 6.31 0.55 1.46
CA ILE A 13 5.21 -0.11 0.75
C ILE A 13 5.70 -1.41 0.12
N GLU A 14 6.85 -1.40 -0.55
CA GLU A 14 7.42 -2.60 -1.17
C GLU A 14 7.73 -3.66 -0.11
N THR A 15 8.45 -3.30 0.97
CA THR A 15 8.88 -4.26 1.99
C THR A 15 7.70 -4.83 2.80
N LYS A 16 6.73 -3.98 3.17
CA LYS A 16 5.52 -4.44 3.90
C LYS A 16 4.56 -5.20 2.99
N SER A 17 4.29 -4.71 1.78
CA SER A 17 3.37 -5.39 0.86
C SER A 17 3.92 -6.71 0.31
N LYS A 18 5.24 -6.83 0.17
CA LYS A 18 5.88 -8.06 -0.32
C LYS A 18 5.57 -9.26 0.58
N LYS A 19 5.73 -9.10 1.90
CA LYS A 19 5.45 -10.18 2.87
C LYS A 19 3.97 -10.61 2.82
N SER A 20 3.06 -9.65 2.74
CA SER A 20 1.62 -9.93 2.73
C SER A 20 1.14 -10.48 1.38
N ARG A 21 1.80 -10.11 0.27
CA ARG A 21 1.60 -10.72 -1.06
C ARG A 21 2.10 -12.16 -1.10
N GLU A 22 3.30 -12.43 -0.61
CA GLU A 22 3.83 -13.80 -0.51
C GLU A 22 2.92 -14.71 0.34
N ASN A 23 2.39 -14.20 1.44
CA ASN A 23 1.44 -14.94 2.27
C ASN A 23 0.12 -15.22 1.54
N MET A 24 -0.38 -14.26 0.75
CA MET A 24 -1.58 -14.44 -0.08
C MET A 24 -1.36 -15.52 -1.15
N ASP A 25 -0.24 -15.47 -1.87
CA ASP A 25 0.11 -16.45 -2.90
C ASP A 25 0.22 -17.88 -2.32
N VAL A 26 0.75 -18.02 -1.10
CA VAL A 26 0.82 -19.32 -0.40
C VAL A 26 -0.58 -19.83 -0.06
N LEU A 27 -1.44 -18.98 0.50
CA LEU A 27 -2.82 -19.35 0.85
C LEU A 27 -3.65 -19.72 -0.39
N GLU A 28 -3.47 -19.01 -1.50
CA GLU A 28 -4.14 -19.31 -2.78
C GLU A 28 -3.72 -20.69 -3.32
N ARG A 29 -2.41 -20.98 -3.35
CA ARG A 29 -1.90 -22.30 -3.78
C ARG A 29 -2.37 -23.44 -2.89
N GLN A 30 -2.44 -23.22 -1.58
CA GLN A 30 -2.96 -24.22 -0.63
C GLN A 30 -4.45 -24.46 -0.86
N THR A 31 -5.23 -23.39 -1.03
CA THR A 31 -6.67 -23.47 -1.32
C THR A 31 -6.95 -24.26 -2.60
N ASP A 32 -6.22 -23.96 -3.68
CA ASP A 32 -6.35 -24.68 -4.94
C ASP A 32 -5.95 -26.16 -4.83
N SER A 33 -4.92 -26.46 -4.04
CA SER A 33 -4.48 -27.83 -3.80
C SER A 33 -5.54 -28.64 -3.05
N ILE A 34 -6.13 -28.08 -1.99
CA ILE A 34 -7.20 -28.74 -1.24
C ILE A 34 -8.47 -28.85 -2.07
N ARG A 35 -8.79 -27.85 -2.90
CA ARG A 35 -9.94 -27.93 -3.81
C ARG A 35 -9.80 -29.09 -4.80
N ARG A 36 -8.60 -29.29 -5.35
CA ARG A 36 -8.29 -30.43 -6.23
C ARG A 36 -8.43 -31.77 -5.49
N GLU A 37 -7.91 -31.86 -4.27
CA GLU A 37 -8.03 -33.07 -3.45
C GLU A 37 -9.49 -33.39 -3.10
N LEU A 38 -10.28 -32.38 -2.71
CA LEU A 38 -11.71 -32.51 -2.44
C LEU A 38 -12.47 -33.03 -3.67
N ASN A 39 -12.21 -32.49 -4.86
CA ASN A 39 -12.82 -32.98 -6.10
C ASN A 39 -12.46 -34.45 -6.39
N GLY A 40 -11.21 -34.84 -6.12
CA GLY A 40 -10.77 -36.24 -6.21
C GLY A 40 -11.48 -37.15 -5.21
N ALA A 41 -11.64 -36.68 -3.96
CA ALA A 41 -12.36 -37.40 -2.91
C ALA A 41 -13.86 -37.56 -3.25
N ILE A 42 -14.52 -36.50 -3.73
CA ILE A 42 -15.94 -36.54 -4.18
C ILE A 42 -16.13 -37.57 -5.30
N THR A 43 -15.25 -37.55 -6.31
CA THR A 43 -15.28 -38.52 -7.41
C THR A 43 -15.04 -39.94 -6.88
N GLY A 44 -14.13 -40.09 -5.92
CA GLY A 44 -13.88 -41.36 -5.24
C GLY A 44 -15.07 -41.88 -4.41
N VAL A 45 -15.86 -41.00 -3.78
CA VAL A 45 -17.12 -41.35 -3.11
C VAL A 45 -18.15 -41.82 -4.13
N ALA A 46 -18.32 -41.10 -5.23
CA ALA A 46 -19.26 -41.45 -6.29
C ALA A 46 -18.95 -42.84 -6.87
N VAL A 47 -17.68 -43.10 -7.21
CA VAL A 47 -17.22 -44.41 -7.69
C VAL A 47 -17.39 -45.51 -6.63
N ALA A 48 -17.15 -45.21 -5.35
CA ALA A 48 -17.39 -46.20 -4.28
C ALA A 48 -18.87 -46.54 -4.14
N ASN A 49 -19.76 -45.55 -4.22
CA ASN A 49 -21.20 -45.75 -4.16
C ASN A 49 -21.71 -46.52 -5.38
N ASP A 50 -21.27 -46.19 -6.60
CA ASP A 50 -21.64 -46.92 -7.82
C ASP A 50 -21.19 -48.39 -7.76
N ASN A 51 -19.98 -48.65 -7.25
CA ASN A 51 -19.50 -50.02 -7.01
C ASN A 51 -20.21 -50.74 -5.84
N THR A 52 -21.00 -50.02 -5.04
CA THR A 52 -21.80 -50.58 -3.94
C THR A 52 -23.21 -50.95 -4.37
N PHE A 53 -23.71 -50.40 -5.49
CA PHE A 53 -24.96 -50.84 -6.09
C PHE A 53 -24.78 -52.28 -6.63
N ASN A 54 -25.69 -53.18 -6.21
CA ASN A 54 -25.71 -54.63 -6.50
C ASN A 54 -24.85 -55.56 -5.62
N LEU A 55 -24.39 -55.12 -4.44
CA LEU A 55 -23.78 -56.01 -3.44
C LEU A 55 -24.80 -56.58 -2.46
N ASN A 56 -24.72 -57.89 -2.21
CA ASN A 56 -25.51 -58.60 -1.21
C ASN A 56 -25.34 -57.91 0.19
N PRO A 57 -26.44 -57.58 0.90
CA PRO A 57 -26.42 -56.93 2.22
C PRO A 57 -25.54 -57.63 3.28
N ALA A 58 -25.20 -58.92 3.09
CA ALA A 58 -24.29 -59.67 3.95
C ALA A 58 -22.82 -59.22 3.89
N LEU A 59 -22.41 -58.42 2.88
CA LEU A 59 -21.04 -57.93 2.70
C LEU A 59 -20.86 -56.46 3.11
N ASN A 60 -21.33 -56.09 4.31
CA ASN A 60 -21.17 -54.75 4.91
C ASN A 60 -19.71 -54.26 4.99
N VAL A 61 -18.72 -55.16 4.94
CA VAL A 61 -17.29 -54.83 4.93
C VAL A 61 -16.91 -53.95 3.73
N ARG A 62 -17.63 -54.05 2.60
CA ARG A 62 -17.39 -53.20 1.42
C ARG A 62 -17.93 -51.78 1.53
N ARG A 63 -18.71 -51.44 2.58
CA ARG A 63 -19.18 -50.06 2.85
C ARG A 63 -18.15 -49.18 3.56
N ALA A 64 -17.14 -49.78 4.19
CA ALA A 64 -16.06 -49.07 4.88
C ALA A 64 -15.34 -48.03 3.99
N PRO A 65 -14.96 -48.31 2.72
CA PRO A 65 -14.34 -47.30 1.86
C PRO A 65 -15.28 -46.14 1.49
N SER A 66 -16.58 -46.38 1.30
CA SER A 66 -17.56 -45.30 1.02
C SER A 66 -17.72 -44.37 2.21
N ALA A 67 -17.86 -44.92 3.42
CA ALA A 67 -17.96 -44.14 4.66
C ALA A 67 -16.67 -43.34 4.94
N ARG A 68 -15.50 -43.95 4.72
CA ARG A 68 -14.20 -43.27 4.88
C ARG A 68 -14.07 -42.08 3.93
N ARG A 69 -14.39 -42.26 2.64
CA ARG A 69 -14.34 -41.15 1.68
C ARG A 69 -15.39 -40.07 1.97
N GLN A 70 -16.51 -40.41 2.60
CA GLN A 70 -17.52 -39.45 3.04
C GLN A 70 -17.00 -38.57 4.20
N VAL A 71 -16.25 -39.17 5.13
CA VAL A 71 -15.52 -38.45 6.18
C VAL A 71 -14.44 -37.56 5.57
N ASP A 72 -13.71 -38.04 4.57
CA ASP A 72 -12.68 -37.25 3.87
C ASP A 72 -13.29 -36.01 3.18
N VAL A 73 -14.47 -36.15 2.54
CA VAL A 73 -15.20 -35.01 1.94
C VAL A 73 -15.65 -34.01 3.01
N GLN A 74 -16.16 -34.48 4.16
CA GLN A 74 -16.54 -33.59 5.26
C GLN A 74 -15.33 -32.85 5.86
N ALA A 75 -14.23 -33.57 6.09
CA ALA A 75 -12.99 -32.97 6.59
C ALA A 75 -12.44 -31.91 5.62
N ASN A 76 -12.37 -32.23 4.32
CA ASN A 76 -11.90 -31.31 3.30
C ASN A 76 -12.81 -30.08 3.15
N THR A 77 -14.12 -30.23 3.35
CA THR A 77 -15.08 -29.12 3.35
C THR A 77 -14.89 -28.20 4.57
N ALA A 78 -14.69 -28.78 5.76
CA ALA A 78 -14.40 -28.01 6.96
C ALA A 78 -13.08 -27.24 6.83
N ILE A 79 -12.04 -27.89 6.29
CA ILE A 79 -10.75 -27.25 6.03
C ILE A 79 -10.88 -26.12 5.00
N LEU A 80 -11.62 -26.34 3.91
CA LEU A 80 -11.87 -25.30 2.90
C LEU A 80 -12.57 -24.08 3.52
N THR A 81 -13.55 -24.31 4.39
CA THR A 81 -14.29 -23.23 5.06
C THR A 81 -13.37 -22.40 5.96
N GLU A 82 -12.49 -23.06 6.72
CA GLU A 82 -11.51 -22.37 7.55
C GLU A 82 -10.48 -21.61 6.69
N LEU A 83 -9.98 -22.21 5.61
CA LEU A 83 -9.06 -21.55 4.68
C LEU A 83 -9.67 -20.29 4.05
N VAL A 84 -10.93 -20.35 3.60
CA VAL A 84 -11.63 -19.17 3.05
C VAL A 84 -11.69 -18.05 4.10
N LYS A 85 -12.00 -18.38 5.34
CA LYS A 85 -12.03 -17.43 6.46
C LYS A 85 -10.64 -16.83 6.73
N GLN A 86 -9.59 -17.64 6.69
CA GLN A 86 -8.20 -17.18 6.82
C GLN A 86 -7.78 -16.26 5.66
N THR A 87 -8.18 -16.56 4.41
CA THR A 87 -7.91 -15.68 3.27
C THR A 87 -8.62 -14.33 3.37
N GLU A 88 -9.87 -14.29 3.84
CA GLU A 88 -10.56 -13.01 4.04
C GLU A 88 -9.93 -12.19 5.18
N LEU A 89 -9.48 -12.84 6.26
CA LEU A 89 -8.67 -12.20 7.30
C LEU A 89 -7.34 -11.67 6.76
N ALA A 90 -6.66 -12.44 5.91
CA ALA A 90 -5.43 -12.02 5.25
C ALA A 90 -5.67 -10.83 4.32
N LYS A 91 -6.77 -10.81 3.54
CA LYS A 91 -7.17 -9.64 2.72
C LYS A 91 -7.43 -8.41 3.57
N VAL A 92 -8.13 -8.55 4.70
CA VAL A 92 -8.37 -7.43 5.63
C VAL A 92 -7.05 -6.93 6.22
N THR A 93 -6.12 -7.83 6.54
CA THR A 93 -4.80 -7.48 7.07
C THR A 93 -3.97 -6.75 6.02
N LEU A 94 -3.97 -7.23 4.76
CA LEU A 94 -3.34 -6.55 3.63
C LEU A 94 -3.92 -5.15 3.40
N ARG A 95 -5.24 -4.98 3.50
CA ARG A 95 -5.91 -3.66 3.40
C ARG A 95 -5.57 -2.73 4.57
N LYS A 96 -5.27 -3.25 5.76
CA LYS A 96 -4.79 -2.45 6.90
C LYS A 96 -3.32 -2.05 6.74
N GLU A 97 -2.48 -2.97 6.24
CA GLU A 97 -1.04 -2.75 6.05
C GLU A 97 -0.70 -1.94 4.80
N MET A 98 -1.57 -1.93 3.80
CA MET A 98 -1.59 -0.90 2.78
C MET A 98 -2.34 0.31 3.35
N PRO A 99 -1.67 1.28 4.00
CA PRO A 99 -2.34 2.53 4.28
C PRO A 99 -2.81 3.06 2.92
N LEU A 100 -4.12 3.27 2.79
CA LEU A 100 -4.61 4.19 1.77
C LEU A 100 -4.01 5.53 2.17
N ILE A 101 -2.82 5.84 1.66
CA ILE A 101 -2.22 7.15 1.83
C ILE A 101 -3.12 8.09 1.04
N GLN A 102 -4.16 8.59 1.70
CA GLN A 102 -4.75 9.85 1.31
C GLN A 102 -3.68 10.87 1.61
N VAL A 103 -3.12 11.47 0.56
CA VAL A 103 -2.26 12.64 0.67
C VAL A 103 -3.15 13.76 1.22
N ILE A 104 -3.30 13.83 2.54
CA ILE A 104 -4.18 14.82 3.19
C ILE A 104 -3.54 16.20 3.14
N ASP A 105 -2.20 16.31 3.10
CA ASP A 105 -1.53 17.59 2.97
C ASP A 105 -0.38 17.50 1.97
N ALA A 106 -0.60 18.10 0.80
CA ALA A 106 0.50 18.52 -0.05
C ALA A 106 1.24 19.67 0.67
N PRO A 107 2.58 19.65 0.75
CA PRO A 107 3.32 20.76 1.32
C PRO A 107 2.99 22.02 0.51
N ILE A 108 2.37 23.00 1.15
CA ILE A 108 2.18 24.31 0.53
C ILE A 108 3.57 24.84 0.19
N LEU A 109 3.79 25.14 -1.09
CA LEU A 109 5.04 25.76 -1.54
C LEU A 109 5.34 26.94 -0.61
N PRO A 110 6.58 27.08 -0.09
CA PRO A 110 6.89 28.19 0.80
C PRO A 110 6.51 29.49 0.11
N LEU A 111 5.71 30.32 0.79
CA LEU A 111 5.27 31.62 0.25
C LEU A 111 6.48 32.32 -0.36
N LYS A 112 6.31 32.81 -1.60
CA LYS A 112 7.34 33.57 -2.31
C LYS A 112 7.84 34.65 -1.35
N LYS A 113 9.08 34.50 -0.87
CA LYS A 113 9.72 35.53 -0.08
C LYS A 113 9.81 36.75 -1.00
N GLU A 114 9.01 37.77 -0.72
CA GLU A 114 9.11 39.11 -1.30
C GLU A 114 10.49 39.67 -0.94
N LYS A 115 11.53 39.25 -1.66
CA LYS A 115 12.84 39.90 -1.61
C LYS A 115 12.70 41.12 -2.49
N PHE A 116 12.97 42.30 -1.94
CA PHE A 116 13.10 43.53 -2.71
C PHE A 116 13.99 43.25 -3.93
N GLY A 117 13.41 43.31 -5.12
CA GLY A 117 14.14 43.04 -6.35
C GLY A 117 15.33 43.98 -6.47
N LYS A 118 16.47 43.48 -6.95
CA LYS A 118 17.71 44.26 -7.12
C LYS A 118 17.46 45.58 -7.86
N ALA A 119 16.52 45.60 -8.81
CA ALA A 119 16.09 46.80 -9.53
C ALA A 119 15.46 47.87 -8.62
N LYS A 120 14.56 47.50 -7.70
CA LYS A 120 13.96 48.44 -6.74
C LYS A 120 15.01 49.00 -5.77
N GLY A 121 15.99 48.16 -5.38
CA GLY A 121 17.11 48.59 -4.54
C GLY A 121 18.02 49.61 -5.21
N ILE A 122 18.36 49.40 -6.49
CA ILE A 122 19.16 50.35 -7.28
C ILE A 122 18.41 51.68 -7.46
N LEU A 123 17.10 51.63 -7.74
CA LEU A 123 16.30 52.84 -7.93
C LEU A 123 16.21 53.68 -6.65
N MET A 124 15.91 53.06 -5.51
CA MET A 124 15.87 53.77 -4.22
C MET A 124 17.26 54.27 -3.81
N GLY A 125 18.32 53.48 -4.02
CA GLY A 125 19.69 53.89 -3.72
C GLY A 125 20.16 55.08 -4.56
N GLY A 126 19.81 55.11 -5.85
CA GLY A 126 20.14 56.22 -6.76
C GLY A 126 19.48 57.53 -6.36
N ILE A 127 18.20 57.49 -5.97
CA ILE A 127 17.47 58.68 -5.49
C ILE A 127 18.10 59.19 -4.19
N LEU A 128 18.44 58.30 -3.26
CA LEU A 128 19.04 58.68 -1.98
C LEU A 128 20.43 59.30 -2.16
N ALA A 129 21.26 58.71 -3.03
CA ALA A 129 22.60 59.21 -3.34
C ALA A 129 22.56 60.57 -4.04
N GLY A 130 21.63 60.76 -4.98
CA GLY A 130 21.41 62.05 -5.64
C GLY A 130 21.00 63.15 -4.67
N PHE A 131 20.07 62.84 -3.75
CA PHE A 131 19.64 63.79 -2.72
C PHE A 131 20.79 64.20 -1.79
N LEU A 132 21.57 63.23 -1.31
CA LEU A 132 22.73 63.52 -0.46
C LEU A 132 23.79 64.35 -1.18
N MET A 133 24.02 64.10 -2.48
CA MET A 133 24.98 64.86 -3.27
C MET A 133 24.59 66.34 -3.39
N ILE A 134 23.31 66.63 -3.61
CA ILE A 134 22.79 68.00 -3.65
C ILE A 134 22.97 68.68 -2.28
N LEU A 135 22.63 67.98 -1.20
CA LEU A 135 22.74 68.51 0.16
C LEU A 135 24.20 68.86 0.51
N VAL A 136 25.15 67.98 0.18
CA VAL A 136 26.58 68.24 0.36
C VAL A 136 27.05 69.44 -0.47
N MET A 137 26.57 69.59 -1.71
CA MET A 137 26.92 70.75 -2.54
C MET A 137 26.37 72.06 -1.97
N VAL A 138 25.13 72.07 -1.47
CA VAL A 138 24.52 73.24 -0.84
C VAL A 138 25.29 73.64 0.42
N VAL A 139 25.60 72.68 1.30
CA VAL A 139 26.39 72.94 2.51
C VAL A 139 27.79 73.45 2.16
N ARG A 140 28.46 72.86 1.17
CA ARG A 140 29.76 73.35 0.69
C ARG A 140 29.70 74.77 0.14
N ARG A 141 28.62 75.13 -0.54
CA ARG A 141 28.42 76.49 -1.07
C ARG A 141 28.21 77.50 0.04
N ILE A 142 27.38 77.17 1.03
CA ILE A 142 27.14 78.03 2.21
C ILE A 142 28.42 78.22 3.00
N LEU A 143 29.20 77.16 3.26
CA LEU A 143 30.47 77.26 3.98
C LEU A 143 31.52 78.12 3.24
N LYS A 144 31.52 78.11 1.90
CA LYS A 144 32.37 78.98 1.08
C LYS A 144 31.91 80.43 0.99
N GLU A 145 30.64 80.72 1.24
CA GLU A 145 30.14 82.11 1.31
C GLU A 145 30.32 82.72 2.71
N LEU A 146 30.46 81.87 3.74
CA LEU A 146 30.70 82.28 5.14
C LEU A 146 32.19 82.34 5.54
N THR A 147 33.11 81.77 4.75
CA THR A 147 34.57 81.79 4.98
C THR A 147 35.24 82.63 3.90
#